data_AF-A0AA36M7F1-F1
#
_entry.id   AF-A0AA36M7F1-F1
#
_cell.length_a   1.000
_cell.length_b   1.000
_cell.length_c   1.000
_cell.angle_alpha   90.00
_cell.angle_beta   90.00
_cell.angle_gamma   90.00
#
_symmetry.space_group_name_H-M   'P 1'
#
loop_
_entity.id
_entity.type
_entity.pdbx_description
1 polymer ?
#
loop_
_entity_poly.entity_id
_entity_poly.type
_entity_poly.pdbx_seq_one_letter_code
_entity_poly.pdbx_strand_id
1 'polypeptide(L)'
;MTQITLPLIILLSLFGAGSMGDTASSALNEDSTTAKSRELVSTTPSTAPTTTIDCSDVPDVDCAKLLPQCSDYHYDELMDKYCRKTCNRCFVTPTCHDATDRCVEWNKNGFCNSTFYTPEVKKKYCEKTCGFCK
;
A
#
# COMPACT_ATOMS: atom_id res chain seq x y z
N MET A 1 -20.02 22.27 -25.45
CA MET A 1 -21.32 21.70 -25.01
C MET A 1 -21.69 20.60 -25.99
N THR A 2 -21.40 19.34 -25.67
CA THR A 2 -21.92 18.18 -26.40
C THR A 2 -21.96 17.02 -25.41
N GLN A 3 -23.15 16.75 -24.89
CA GLN A 3 -23.43 15.63 -24.01
C GLN A 3 -23.44 14.33 -24.82
N ILE A 4 -22.68 13.34 -24.35
CA ILE A 4 -22.80 11.95 -24.79
C ILE A 4 -23.59 11.22 -23.71
N THR A 5 -24.89 11.07 -23.94
CA THR A 5 -25.75 10.15 -23.18
C THR A 5 -25.69 8.78 -23.83
N LEU A 6 -25.09 7.79 -23.17
CA LEU A 6 -25.32 6.37 -23.49
C LEU A 6 -25.60 5.58 -22.19
N PRO A 7 -26.41 4.50 -22.29
CA PRO A 7 -27.48 4.26 -21.33
C PRO A 7 -27.15 3.26 -20.24
N LEU A 8 -27.89 3.46 -19.15
CA LEU A 8 -28.31 2.54 -18.11
C LEU A 8 -28.46 1.08 -18.62
N ILE A 9 -27.58 0.18 -18.19
CA ILE A 9 -27.89 -1.26 -18.13
C ILE A 9 -27.59 -1.73 -16.70
N ILE A 10 -28.70 -1.87 -15.99
CA ILE A 10 -28.89 -2.56 -14.73
C ILE A 10 -28.69 -4.06 -14.98
N LEU A 11 -27.77 -4.70 -14.25
CA LEU A 11 -27.94 -6.10 -13.87
C LEU A 11 -27.64 -6.25 -12.38
N LEU A 12 -28.69 -6.00 -11.60
CA LEU A 12 -28.90 -6.63 -10.30
C LEU A 12 -28.79 -8.15 -10.46
N SER A 13 -27.97 -8.79 -9.64
CA SER A 13 -28.09 -10.22 -9.35
C SER A 13 -27.91 -10.41 -7.85
N LEU A 14 -29.05 -10.32 -7.15
CA LEU A 14 -29.23 -10.89 -5.83
C LEU A 14 -29.23 -12.42 -5.95
N PHE A 15 -28.29 -13.09 -5.29
CA PHE A 15 -28.43 -14.47 -4.77
C PHE A 15 -27.36 -14.60 -3.67
N GLY A 16 -27.61 -15.03 -2.44
CA GLY A 16 -28.79 -15.50 -1.75
C GLY A 16 -28.40 -15.67 -0.28
N ALA A 17 -29.35 -15.47 0.63
CA ALA A 17 -29.18 -15.76 2.05
C ALA A 17 -29.06 -17.28 2.25
N GLY A 18 -28.00 -17.71 2.94
CA GLY A 18 -27.84 -19.07 3.46
C GLY A 18 -27.58 -19.01 4.96
N SER A 19 -28.56 -19.40 5.75
CA SER A 19 -28.49 -19.61 7.19
C SER A 19 -28.88 -21.05 7.49
N MET A 20 -28.00 -21.79 8.17
CA MET A 20 -28.21 -22.98 9.02
C MET A 20 -26.79 -23.54 9.31
N GLY A 21 -26.38 -24.05 10.47
CA GLY A 21 -26.99 -24.34 11.78
C GLY A 21 -25.94 -25.11 12.60
N ASP A 22 -25.86 -24.82 13.90
CA ASP A 22 -25.79 -25.75 15.04
C ASP A 22 -24.78 -26.93 15.13
N THR A 23 -23.92 -26.81 16.18
CA THR A 23 -23.60 -27.77 17.26
C THR A 23 -22.58 -28.94 17.09
N ALA A 24 -21.82 -29.10 18.19
CA ALA A 24 -21.26 -30.33 18.79
C ALA A 24 -19.89 -30.88 18.32
N SER A 25 -18.88 -30.55 19.15
CA SER A 25 -18.07 -31.46 19.98
C SER A 25 -17.45 -32.75 19.43
N SER A 26 -16.15 -32.86 19.75
CA SER A 26 -15.39 -34.06 20.18
C SER A 26 -14.57 -34.85 19.14
N ALA A 27 -13.25 -34.64 19.29
CA ALA A 27 -12.08 -35.52 19.16
C ALA A 27 -12.25 -36.96 18.66
N LEU A 28 -11.35 -37.40 17.77
CA LEU A 28 -10.53 -38.63 17.86
C LEU A 28 -9.31 -38.60 16.86
N ASN A 29 -8.11 -38.48 17.44
CA ASN A 29 -6.78 -39.08 17.24
C ASN A 29 -6.16 -39.50 15.87
N GLU A 30 -4.85 -39.18 15.77
CA GLU A 30 -3.67 -39.89 15.19
C GLU A 30 -3.70 -40.23 13.67
N ASP A 31 -2.65 -40.01 12.86
CA ASP A 31 -1.27 -40.42 13.03
C ASP A 31 -0.31 -39.72 12.02
N SER A 32 0.90 -39.47 12.48
CA SER A 32 2.21 -39.44 11.81
C SER A 32 2.35 -39.00 10.33
N THR A 33 3.01 -37.85 10.13
CA THR A 33 4.18 -37.83 9.23
C THR A 33 5.23 -36.85 9.73
N THR A 34 6.30 -37.45 10.22
CA THR A 34 7.62 -36.90 10.48
C THR A 34 8.08 -35.89 9.41
N ALA A 35 8.23 -34.62 9.78
CA ALA A 35 9.23 -33.72 9.20
C ALA A 35 9.92 -32.95 10.32
N LYS A 36 11.09 -33.47 10.66
CA LYS A 36 12.10 -32.95 11.57
C LYS A 36 12.76 -31.71 10.95
N SER A 37 12.59 -30.54 11.54
CA SER A 37 13.71 -29.61 11.74
C SER A 37 13.44 -28.65 12.87
N ARG A 38 14.41 -28.69 13.77
CA ARG A 38 14.47 -28.02 15.06
C ARG A 38 15.04 -26.63 14.83
N GLU A 39 14.39 -25.68 15.46
CA GLU A 39 14.86 -24.36 15.77
C GLU A 39 16.32 -24.37 16.27
N LEU A 40 17.17 -23.54 15.66
CA LEU A 40 18.33 -22.99 16.33
C LEU A 40 18.40 -21.49 16.00
N VAL A 41 17.89 -20.73 16.95
CA VAL A 41 18.22 -19.33 17.22
C VAL A 41 19.74 -19.15 17.24
N SER A 42 20.24 -18.05 16.66
CA SER A 42 21.23 -17.15 17.31
C SER A 42 22.08 -16.39 16.28
N THR A 43 21.78 -15.10 16.19
CA THR A 43 22.77 -14.02 16.29
C THR A 43 23.86 -13.96 15.21
N THR A 44 23.51 -13.30 14.11
CA THR A 44 24.42 -12.30 13.53
C THR A 44 23.81 -10.92 13.77
N PRO A 45 24.63 -9.89 14.03
CA PRO A 45 24.13 -8.57 14.38
C PRO A 45 23.37 -8.02 13.16
N SER A 46 22.07 -7.84 13.32
CA SER A 46 21.36 -6.81 12.57
C SER A 46 21.93 -5.49 13.06
N THR A 47 23.10 -5.14 12.53
CA THR A 47 23.51 -3.76 12.39
C THR A 47 22.36 -3.13 11.63
N ALA A 48 21.42 -2.54 12.36
CA ALA A 48 20.63 -1.46 11.82
C ALA A 48 21.65 -0.58 11.08
N PRO A 49 21.57 -0.40 9.75
CA PRO A 49 22.23 0.75 9.20
C PRO A 49 21.52 1.89 9.92
N THR A 50 22.23 2.48 10.89
CA THR A 50 22.05 3.89 11.18
C THR A 50 22.24 4.51 9.82
N THR A 51 21.11 4.73 9.15
CA THR A 51 21.08 5.13 7.75
C THR A 51 21.50 6.57 7.86
N THR A 52 22.81 6.80 7.89
CA THR A 52 23.37 8.01 7.31
C THR A 52 22.62 8.12 6.00
N ILE A 53 21.73 9.12 5.94
CA ILE A 53 20.83 9.34 4.80
C ILE A 53 21.78 9.67 3.65
N ASP A 54 22.33 8.65 3.00
CA ASP A 54 23.20 8.83 1.86
C ASP A 54 22.31 9.40 0.79
N CYS A 55 22.50 10.69 0.52
CA CYS A 55 21.75 11.39 -0.50
C CYS A 55 22.54 11.38 -1.79
N SER A 56 22.33 10.30 -2.51
CA SER A 56 22.90 10.04 -3.81
C SER A 56 21.80 9.67 -4.78
N ASP A 57 22.08 9.85 -6.07
CA ASP A 57 21.29 9.28 -7.14
C ASP A 57 21.87 7.91 -7.49
N VAL A 58 21.01 6.98 -7.90
CA VAL A 58 21.44 5.65 -8.35
C VAL A 58 22.11 5.78 -9.71
N PRO A 59 23.34 5.29 -9.92
CA PRO A 59 24.12 5.54 -11.14
C PRO A 59 23.51 4.91 -12.41
N ASP A 60 22.65 3.90 -12.25
CA ASP A 60 21.99 3.20 -13.37
C ASP A 60 20.75 3.95 -13.91
N VAL A 61 20.35 5.06 -13.27
CA VAL A 61 19.19 5.86 -13.66
C VAL A 61 19.64 7.23 -14.12
N ASP A 62 19.21 7.63 -15.32
CA ASP A 62 19.48 8.96 -15.87
C ASP A 62 18.52 9.99 -15.24
N CYS A 63 18.85 10.39 -14.01
CA CYS A 63 18.04 11.32 -13.23
C CYS A 63 17.93 12.72 -13.86
N ALA A 64 18.90 13.12 -14.70
CA ALA A 64 18.84 14.38 -15.43
C ALA A 64 17.64 14.42 -16.41
N LYS A 65 17.27 13.27 -16.98
CA LYS A 65 16.04 13.16 -17.82
C LYS A 65 14.76 13.11 -17.01
N LEU A 66 14.83 12.68 -15.76
CA LEU A 66 13.68 12.56 -14.87
C LEU A 66 13.39 13.85 -14.08
N LEU A 67 14.22 14.89 -14.23
CA LEU A 67 14.03 16.21 -13.60
C LEU A 67 12.58 16.75 -13.68
N PRO A 68 11.89 16.67 -14.85
CA PRO A 68 10.52 17.17 -14.96
C PRO A 68 9.53 16.44 -14.04
N GLN A 69 9.82 15.19 -13.68
CA GLN A 69 8.96 14.35 -12.85
C GLN A 69 9.15 14.62 -11.36
N CYS A 70 10.19 15.36 -10.95
CA CYS A 70 10.45 15.68 -9.55
C CYS A 70 9.31 16.45 -8.87
N SER A 71 8.44 17.12 -9.63
CA SER A 71 7.29 17.88 -9.12
C SER A 71 5.96 17.13 -9.22
N ASP A 72 5.94 15.95 -9.86
CA ASP A 72 4.75 15.13 -10.01
C ASP A 72 4.74 14.04 -8.93
N TYR A 73 3.72 14.09 -8.09
CA TYR A 73 3.58 13.22 -6.94
C TYR A 73 3.48 11.73 -7.31
N HIS A 74 2.99 11.41 -8.52
CA HIS A 74 2.89 10.03 -8.99
C HIS A 74 4.26 9.36 -9.13
N TYR A 75 5.32 10.16 -9.23
CA TYR A 75 6.69 9.69 -9.34
C TYR A 75 7.47 9.84 -8.03
N ASP A 76 6.85 10.27 -6.93
CA ASP A 76 7.54 10.47 -5.65
C ASP A 76 8.28 9.22 -5.19
N GLU A 77 7.65 8.04 -5.22
CA GLU A 77 8.32 6.79 -4.84
C GLU A 77 9.55 6.50 -5.73
N LEU A 78 9.44 6.76 -7.03
CA LEU A 78 10.53 6.58 -7.98
C LEU A 78 11.65 7.60 -7.72
N MET A 79 11.31 8.87 -7.51
CA MET A 79 12.28 9.95 -7.28
C MET A 79 12.96 9.83 -5.91
N ASP A 80 12.21 9.46 -4.87
CA ASP A 80 12.71 9.18 -3.53
C ASP A 80 13.63 7.94 -3.51
N LYS A 81 13.46 7.00 -4.44
CA LYS A 81 14.29 5.80 -4.50
C LYS A 81 15.53 5.96 -5.37
N TYR A 82 15.42 6.61 -6.52
CA TYR A 82 16.49 6.60 -7.53
C TYR A 82 17.14 7.97 -7.76
N CYS A 83 16.41 9.07 -7.56
CA CYS A 83 16.83 10.41 -7.98
C CYS A 83 16.73 11.44 -6.85
N ARG A 84 17.04 11.01 -5.61
CA ARG A 84 16.88 11.83 -4.41
C ARG A 84 17.69 13.10 -4.46
N LYS A 85 18.95 13.04 -4.89
CA LYS A 85 19.79 14.23 -4.93
C LYS A 85 19.37 15.14 -6.06
N THR A 86 19.13 14.57 -7.24
CA THR A 86 18.71 15.32 -8.43
C THR A 86 17.39 16.06 -8.20
N CYS A 87 16.41 15.44 -7.52
CA CYS A 87 15.14 16.09 -7.18
C CYS A 87 15.19 16.95 -5.91
N ASN A 88 16.37 17.16 -5.32
CA ASN A 88 16.56 17.88 -4.05
C ASN A 88 15.74 17.28 -2.88
N ARG A 89 15.61 15.96 -2.87
CA ARG A 89 14.84 15.17 -1.91
C ARG A 89 15.68 14.55 -0.80
N CYS A 90 16.90 15.05 -0.58
CA CYS A 90 17.83 14.56 0.45
C CYS A 90 17.32 14.66 1.88
N PHE A 91 16.47 15.65 2.14
CA PHE A 91 16.03 16.04 3.47
C PHE A 91 14.51 16.11 3.61
N VAL A 92 13.76 15.65 2.58
CA VAL A 92 12.30 15.60 2.66
C VAL A 92 11.89 14.28 3.30
N THR A 93 11.04 14.40 4.31
CA THR A 93 10.14 13.32 4.68
C THR A 93 9.30 12.94 3.46
N PRO A 94 8.97 11.65 3.27
CA PRO A 94 8.14 11.20 2.15
C PRO A 94 6.93 12.12 1.99
N THR A 95 6.73 12.60 0.77
CA THR A 95 5.73 13.61 0.42
C THR A 95 4.34 13.09 0.75
N CYS A 96 3.74 13.61 1.82
CA CYS A 96 2.39 13.21 2.18
C CYS A 96 1.36 13.86 1.27
N HIS A 97 0.71 13.06 0.44
CA HIS A 97 -0.31 13.51 -0.49
C HIS A 97 -1.38 12.45 -0.72
N ASP A 98 -2.50 12.86 -1.32
CA ASP A 98 -3.49 11.92 -1.84
C ASP A 98 -3.17 11.67 -3.31
N ALA A 99 -3.11 10.40 -3.71
CA ALA A 99 -2.80 10.02 -5.08
C ALA A 99 -3.96 10.29 -6.06
N THR A 100 -5.15 10.64 -5.54
CA THR A 100 -6.35 10.90 -6.33
C THR A 100 -7.26 11.92 -5.66
N ASP A 101 -7.92 12.74 -6.48
CA ASP A 101 -8.94 13.69 -6.04
C ASP A 101 -10.21 13.03 -5.49
N ARG A 102 -10.35 11.70 -5.63
CA ARG A 102 -11.50 10.93 -5.13
C ARG A 102 -11.46 10.68 -3.63
N CYS A 103 -10.34 10.96 -2.96
CA CYS A 103 -10.17 10.65 -1.54
C CYS A 103 -11.23 11.27 -0.65
N VAL A 104 -11.68 12.50 -0.95
CA VAL A 104 -12.76 13.16 -0.20
C VAL A 104 -14.06 12.35 -0.26
N GLU A 105 -14.45 11.89 -1.45
CA GLU A 105 -15.64 11.08 -1.68
C GLU A 105 -15.51 9.70 -1.04
N TRP A 106 -14.36 9.05 -1.22
CA TRP A 106 -14.08 7.72 -0.68
C TRP A 106 -14.06 7.73 0.85
N ASN A 107 -13.49 8.75 1.47
CA ASN A 107 -13.50 8.90 2.92
C ASN A 107 -14.94 9.03 3.46
N LYS A 108 -15.79 9.84 2.81
CA LYS A 108 -17.22 9.93 3.15
C LYS A 108 -17.93 8.57 3.04
N ASN A 109 -17.53 7.75 2.06
CA ASN A 109 -18.04 6.38 1.88
C ASN A 109 -17.34 5.33 2.76
N GLY A 110 -16.52 5.76 3.73
CA GLY A 110 -15.92 4.89 4.74
C GLY A 110 -14.57 4.28 4.37
N PHE A 111 -13.92 4.70 3.28
CA PHE A 111 -12.64 4.14 2.83
C PHE A 111 -11.57 4.10 3.93
N CYS A 112 -11.34 5.23 4.63
CA CYS A 112 -10.30 5.30 5.67
C CYS A 112 -10.60 4.39 6.87
N ASN A 113 -11.88 4.14 7.17
CA ASN A 113 -12.32 3.31 8.30
C ASN A 113 -12.67 1.87 7.91
N SER A 114 -12.62 1.53 6.62
CA SER A 114 -12.99 0.21 6.12
C SER A 114 -12.03 -0.89 6.60
N THR A 115 -12.55 -2.06 6.95
CA THR A 115 -11.74 -3.25 7.23
C THR A 115 -11.38 -4.05 5.97
N PHE A 116 -11.99 -3.71 4.83
CA PHE A 116 -11.73 -4.37 3.55
C PHE A 116 -10.42 -3.93 2.90
N TYR A 117 -10.06 -2.64 3.04
CA TYR A 117 -8.81 -2.11 2.53
C TYR A 117 -7.73 -2.16 3.59
N THR A 118 -6.55 -2.67 3.23
CA THR A 118 -5.41 -2.69 4.15
C THR A 118 -4.91 -1.26 4.42
N PRO A 119 -4.20 -1.01 5.53
CA PRO A 119 -3.59 0.28 5.80
C PRO A 119 -2.69 0.77 4.66
N GLU A 120 -1.96 -0.13 3.99
CA GLU A 120 -1.06 0.19 2.88
C GLU A 120 -1.85 0.69 1.67
N VAL A 121 -3.00 0.09 1.36
CA VAL A 121 -3.88 0.56 0.27
C VAL A 121 -4.45 1.94 0.61
N LYS A 122 -4.87 2.16 1.85
CA LYS A 122 -5.39 3.46 2.28
C LYS A 122 -4.31 4.54 2.22
N LYS A 123 -3.11 4.21 2.66
CA LYS A 123 -1.93 5.07 2.59
C LYS A 123 -1.58 5.39 1.13
N LYS A 124 -1.52 4.37 0.27
CA LYS A 124 -1.18 4.52 -1.15
C LYS A 124 -2.10 5.51 -1.88
N TYR A 125 -3.40 5.45 -1.61
CA TYR A 125 -4.35 6.29 -2.34
C TYR A 125 -4.66 7.60 -1.65
N CYS A 126 -4.84 7.59 -0.33
CA CYS A 126 -5.41 8.70 0.41
C CYS A 126 -4.63 8.95 1.71
N GLU A 127 -3.29 8.97 1.64
CA GLU A 127 -2.42 9.15 2.80
C GLU A 127 -2.83 10.36 3.63
N LYS A 128 -2.99 11.50 2.97
CA LYS A 128 -3.32 12.77 3.62
C LYS A 128 -4.75 12.77 4.13
N THR A 129 -5.71 12.39 3.29
CA THR A 129 -7.14 12.37 3.66
C THR A 129 -7.42 11.39 4.82
N CYS A 130 -6.72 10.26 4.87
CA CYS A 130 -6.87 9.29 5.96
C CYS A 130 -5.97 9.60 7.18
N GLY A 131 -5.17 10.67 7.15
CA GLY A 131 -4.38 11.13 8.30
C GLY A 131 -3.12 10.31 8.58
N PHE A 132 -2.50 9.73 7.54
CA PHE A 132 -1.30 8.89 7.67
C PHE A 132 0.03 9.63 7.51
N CYS A 133 0.02 10.94 7.24
CA CYS A 133 1.22 11.77 7.23
C CYS A 133 1.97 11.69 8.56
N LYS A 134 3.30 11.57 8.55
CA LYS A 134 4.17 11.61 9.74
C LYS A 134 5.36 12.53 9.54
#